data_AF-A0A9E4RDJ2-F1
#
_entry.id   AF-A0A9E4RDJ2-F1
#
_cell.length_a   1.000
_cell.length_b   1.000
_cell.length_c   1.000
_cell.angle_alpha   90.00
_cell.angle_beta   90.00
_cell.angle_gamma   90.00
#
_symmetry.space_group_name_H-M   'P 1'
#
loop_
_entity.id
_entity.type
_entity.pdbx_description
1 polymer ?
#
loop_
_entity_poly.entity_id
_entity_poly.type
_entity_poly.pdbx_seq_one_letter_code
_entity_poly.pdbx_strand_id
1 'polypeptide(L)'
;MTQAPRSRWWRRWPSFRRDRDLITVAIERGADAGGCAVCWVLEARERRSLWILLREHVLDPGTRGDWNRTLGFCARHTSALCATATGMGQLPGVAILFGDTAREVARRVGAGARLHVWRDCLECGREAQSEAAHLRRLAQQLGDAAWTERWAPKLRLCVRHAASIMRTGMRTGVRARPTIPLAEHLREIAVIGGGHDARSLRRTLATLQAASLGFESPSGVPALPLWGCGVCDAETTAVTDEGRRLFQDGGTPDGTLCRRHASLLLARSAVTPAQLAAHYAAALQAAVGALEERRTKRSAVLPTACPLCDFVEAHAGELAASGAPDSEAALCLRHFEVALERPAASGGAFRAAHIEALRALSDELGELHRKSSWDARDEPKGTEQTSWIRAAHYLGYDARALPLTR
;
A
#
# COMPACT_ATOMS: atom_id res chain seq x y z
N MET A 1 -29.88 49.14 35.48
CA MET A 1 -29.32 47.91 34.89
C MET A 1 -28.57 48.28 33.61
N THR A 2 -27.28 48.58 33.74
CA THR A 2 -26.40 48.96 32.62
C THR A 2 -25.79 47.70 32.00
N GLN A 3 -26.06 47.46 30.73
CA GLN A 3 -25.50 46.33 29.97
C GLN A 3 -23.98 46.50 29.85
N ALA A 4 -23.22 45.53 30.35
CA ALA A 4 -21.79 45.47 30.14
C ALA A 4 -21.47 45.26 28.64
N PRO A 5 -20.48 45.98 28.08
CA PRO A 5 -20.13 45.84 26.67
C PRO A 5 -19.58 44.44 26.41
N ARG A 6 -20.23 43.70 25.50
CA ARG A 6 -19.75 42.40 24.98
C ARG A 6 -18.36 42.61 24.36
N SER A 7 -17.32 42.32 25.13
CA SER A 7 -15.94 42.36 24.65
C SER A 7 -15.79 41.37 23.50
N ARG A 8 -15.45 41.87 22.30
CA ARG A 8 -15.23 41.05 21.10
C ARG A 8 -13.86 40.38 21.21
N TRP A 9 -13.72 39.44 22.15
CA TRP A 9 -12.46 38.71 22.40
C TRP A 9 -11.97 37.94 21.16
N TRP A 10 -12.86 37.60 20.22
CA TRP A 10 -12.50 36.98 18.94
C TRP A 10 -11.75 37.92 17.95
N ARG A 11 -11.69 39.24 18.18
CA ARG A 11 -10.92 40.17 17.31
C ARG A 11 -9.44 40.26 17.63
N ARG A 12 -8.99 39.71 18.78
CA ARG A 12 -7.58 39.73 19.20
C ARG A 12 -6.80 38.47 18.87
N TRP A 13 -7.45 37.48 18.22
CA TRP A 13 -6.71 36.35 17.70
C TRP A 13 -5.88 36.85 16.50
N PRO A 14 -4.53 36.77 16.55
CA PRO A 14 -3.69 37.19 15.44
C PRO A 14 -4.23 36.50 14.21
N SER A 15 -4.66 37.31 13.23
CA SER A 15 -5.40 36.91 12.02
C SER A 15 -5.20 35.44 11.72
N PHE A 16 -6.11 34.59 12.21
CA PHE A 16 -6.10 33.18 11.91
C PHE A 16 -6.12 33.14 10.39
N ARG A 17 -4.99 32.80 9.75
CA ARG A 17 -4.88 32.82 8.28
C ARG A 17 -5.97 31.88 7.79
N ARG A 18 -7.10 32.43 7.34
CA ARG A 18 -8.28 31.68 6.89
C ARG A 18 -7.96 30.82 5.66
N ASP A 19 -6.75 30.91 5.14
CA ASP A 19 -6.30 30.28 3.91
C ASP A 19 -5.68 28.88 4.13
N ARG A 20 -5.47 28.44 5.38
CA ARG A 20 -4.95 27.11 5.68
C ARG A 20 -6.08 26.11 5.93
N ASP A 21 -6.44 25.38 4.88
CA ASP A 21 -7.31 24.21 5.02
C ASP A 21 -6.55 23.00 5.60
N LEU A 22 -7.32 21.98 6.01
CA LEU A 22 -6.80 20.76 6.62
C LEU A 22 -5.91 19.94 5.66
N ILE A 23 -6.12 20.04 4.34
CA ILE A 23 -5.31 19.34 3.34
C ILE A 23 -3.91 19.99 3.27
N THR A 24 -3.83 21.31 3.26
CA THR A 24 -2.55 22.03 3.33
C THR A 24 -1.78 21.65 4.59
N VAL A 25 -2.43 21.68 5.77
CA VAL A 25 -1.77 21.31 7.03
C VAL A 25 -1.28 19.85 7.02
N ALA A 26 -2.04 18.93 6.41
CA ALA A 26 -1.63 17.54 6.29
C ALA A 26 -0.38 17.38 5.40
N ILE A 27 -0.34 18.07 4.25
CA ILE A 27 0.81 18.06 3.34
C ILE A 27 2.06 18.64 4.01
N GLU A 28 1.92 19.75 4.74
CA GLU A 28 3.01 20.37 5.50
C GLU A 28 3.62 19.38 6.51
N ARG A 29 2.77 18.66 7.27
CA ARG A 29 3.23 17.60 8.18
C ARG A 29 3.91 16.45 7.45
N GLY A 30 3.39 16.06 6.29
CA GLY A 30 4.01 15.03 5.44
C GLY A 30 5.39 15.45 4.92
N ALA A 31 5.59 16.73 4.63
CA ALA A 31 6.90 17.26 4.23
C ALA A 31 7.91 17.25 5.39
N ASP A 32 7.47 17.62 6.60
CA ASP A 32 8.31 17.55 7.80
C ASP A 32 8.72 16.11 8.17
N ALA A 33 7.95 15.10 7.78
CA ALA A 33 8.22 13.68 8.07
C ALA A 33 9.37 13.05 7.24
N GLY A 34 9.97 13.76 6.28
CA GLY A 34 11.18 13.31 5.57
C GLY A 34 10.96 12.26 4.47
N GLY A 35 9.72 12.03 4.03
CA GLY A 35 9.36 11.10 2.96
C GLY A 35 8.41 11.73 1.93
N CYS A 36 7.83 10.94 1.03
CA CYS A 36 6.83 11.47 0.11
C CYS A 36 5.62 12.02 0.88
N ALA A 37 5.43 13.34 0.86
CA ALA A 37 4.38 14.00 1.64
C ALA A 37 2.98 13.47 1.32
N VAL A 38 2.69 13.19 0.04
CA VAL A 38 1.40 12.62 -0.37
C VAL A 38 1.24 11.18 0.13
N CYS A 39 2.26 10.32 0.01
CA CYS A 39 2.19 8.95 0.54
C CYS A 39 1.94 8.96 2.05
N TRP A 40 2.68 9.81 2.78
CA TRP A 40 2.54 9.93 4.23
C TRP A 40 1.12 10.32 4.64
N VAL A 41 0.53 11.31 3.95
CA VAL A 41 -0.84 11.75 4.22
C VAL A 41 -1.87 10.67 3.89
N LEU A 42 -1.69 9.94 2.78
CA LEU A 42 -2.58 8.85 2.40
C LEU A 42 -2.53 7.71 3.42
N GLU A 43 -1.34 7.31 3.86
CA GLU A 43 -1.17 6.28 4.89
C GLU A 43 -1.78 6.72 6.23
N ALA A 44 -1.53 7.96 6.65
CA ALA A 44 -2.12 8.50 7.88
C ALA A 44 -3.66 8.55 7.80
N ARG A 45 -4.21 8.89 6.63
CA ARG A 45 -5.65 8.92 6.40
C ARG A 45 -6.24 7.51 6.39
N GLU A 46 -5.60 6.56 5.73
CA GLU A 46 -6.02 5.15 5.72
C GLU A 46 -6.10 4.62 7.15
N ARG A 47 -5.03 4.75 7.94
CA ARG A 47 -5.03 4.32 9.34
C ARG A 47 -6.17 4.96 10.14
N ARG A 48 -6.41 6.25 9.93
CA ARG A 48 -7.52 6.96 10.59
C ARG A 48 -8.89 6.48 10.11
N SER A 49 -9.06 6.22 8.82
CA SER A 49 -10.31 5.70 8.23
C SER A 49 -10.65 4.34 8.84
N LEU A 50 -9.66 3.44 8.91
CA LEU A 50 -9.81 2.10 9.49
C LEU A 50 -10.04 2.16 11.01
N TRP A 51 -9.39 3.09 11.71
CA TRP A 51 -9.65 3.37 13.12
C TRP A 51 -11.12 3.78 13.34
N ILE A 52 -11.61 4.75 12.56
CA ILE A 52 -13.00 5.23 12.65
C ILE A 52 -13.97 4.10 12.29
N LEU A 53 -13.66 3.31 11.26
CA LEU A 53 -14.47 2.15 10.88
C LEU A 53 -14.65 1.20 12.06
N LEU A 54 -13.56 0.79 12.71
CA LEU A 54 -13.61 -0.18 13.80
C LEU A 54 -14.25 0.36 15.08
N ARG A 55 -14.11 1.66 15.36
CA ARG A 55 -14.62 2.31 16.58
C ARG A 55 -16.06 2.76 16.47
N GLU A 56 -16.41 3.41 15.36
CA GLU A 56 -17.64 4.19 15.23
C GLU A 56 -18.63 3.58 14.22
N HIS A 57 -18.13 2.95 13.15
CA HIS A 57 -18.96 2.53 12.02
C HIS A 57 -19.09 1.02 11.84
N VAL A 58 -18.52 0.20 12.73
CA VAL A 58 -18.58 -1.25 12.59
C VAL A 58 -20.00 -1.80 12.75
N LEU A 59 -20.84 -1.10 13.53
CA LEU A 59 -22.26 -1.43 13.74
C LEU A 59 -23.21 -0.60 12.87
N ASP A 60 -22.69 0.36 12.09
CA ASP A 60 -23.52 1.24 11.26
C ASP A 60 -24.14 0.43 10.10
N PRO A 61 -25.49 0.39 9.94
CA PRO A 61 -26.15 -0.40 8.91
C PRO A 61 -25.74 -0.02 7.48
N GLY A 62 -25.50 1.27 7.21
CA GLY A 62 -25.07 1.75 5.91
C GLY A 62 -23.69 1.22 5.55
N THR A 63 -22.75 1.34 6.47
CA THR A 63 -21.37 0.84 6.34
C THR A 63 -21.35 -0.68 6.18
N ARG A 64 -22.15 -1.43 6.94
CA ARG A 64 -22.26 -2.89 6.79
C ARG A 64 -22.90 -3.29 5.46
N GLY A 65 -23.89 -2.53 4.99
CA GLY A 65 -24.48 -2.72 3.67
C GLY A 65 -23.46 -2.52 2.54
N ASP A 66 -22.67 -1.45 2.61
CA ASP A 66 -21.58 -1.17 1.68
C ASP A 66 -20.51 -2.28 1.73
N TRP A 67 -20.11 -2.70 2.93
CA TRP A 67 -19.15 -3.77 3.16
C TRP A 67 -19.59 -5.10 2.53
N ASN A 68 -20.84 -5.51 2.78
CA ASN A 68 -21.40 -6.74 2.22
C ASN A 68 -21.57 -6.65 0.71
N ARG A 69 -21.93 -5.47 0.17
CA ARG A 69 -21.99 -5.27 -1.28
C ARG A 69 -20.64 -5.57 -1.93
N THR A 70 -19.53 -5.09 -1.35
CA THR A 70 -18.17 -5.25 -1.89
C THR A 70 -17.45 -6.52 -1.44
N LEU A 71 -18.09 -7.33 -0.60
CA LEU A 71 -17.50 -8.51 0.07
C LEU A 71 -16.22 -8.14 0.85
N GLY A 72 -16.24 -6.97 1.49
CA GLY A 72 -15.13 -6.43 2.26
C GLY A 72 -14.09 -5.65 1.45
N PHE A 73 -12.86 -5.69 1.91
CA PHE A 73 -11.72 -4.95 1.37
C PHE A 73 -10.82 -5.79 0.47
N CYS A 74 -10.03 -5.13 -0.38
CA CYS A 74 -8.96 -5.80 -1.10
C CYS A 74 -7.90 -6.34 -0.12
N ALA A 75 -7.09 -7.31 -0.56
CA ALA A 75 -6.08 -7.94 0.30
C ALA A 75 -5.18 -6.93 1.05
N ARG A 76 -4.79 -5.81 0.41
CA ARG A 76 -3.99 -4.76 1.06
C ARG A 76 -4.75 -4.06 2.18
N HIS A 77 -6.00 -3.69 1.95
CA HIS A 77 -6.82 -2.99 2.95
C HIS A 77 -7.33 -3.93 4.04
N THR A 78 -7.53 -5.22 3.74
CA THR A 78 -7.76 -6.25 4.76
C THR A 78 -6.54 -6.38 5.68
N SER A 79 -5.32 -6.36 5.13
CA SER A 79 -4.08 -6.30 5.91
C SER A 79 -4.05 -5.11 6.86
N ALA A 80 -4.28 -3.91 6.31
CA ALA A 80 -4.26 -2.67 7.07
C ALA A 80 -5.35 -2.66 8.15
N LEU A 81 -6.54 -3.18 7.85
CA LEU A 81 -7.64 -3.31 8.82
C LEU A 81 -7.24 -4.21 9.98
N CYS A 82 -6.70 -5.40 9.70
CA CYS A 82 -6.26 -6.33 10.73
C CYS A 82 -5.11 -5.75 11.57
N ALA A 83 -4.11 -5.14 10.94
CA ALA A 83 -3.01 -4.50 11.66
C ALA A 83 -3.51 -3.36 12.58
N THR A 84 -4.45 -2.57 12.09
CA THR A 84 -5.09 -1.50 12.87
C THR A 84 -5.89 -2.09 14.04
N ALA A 85 -6.69 -3.13 13.80
CA ALA A 85 -7.48 -3.80 14.83
C ALA A 85 -6.61 -4.41 15.94
N THR A 86 -5.55 -5.13 15.57
CA THR A 86 -4.61 -5.72 16.52
C THR A 86 -3.92 -4.65 17.37
N GLY A 87 -3.41 -3.58 16.74
CA GLY A 87 -2.73 -2.49 17.45
C GLY A 87 -3.63 -1.72 18.42
N MET A 88 -4.95 -1.80 18.26
CA MET A 88 -5.93 -1.12 19.12
C MET A 88 -6.68 -2.06 20.09
N GLY A 89 -6.45 -3.37 20.02
CA GLY A 89 -7.29 -4.34 20.72
C GLY A 89 -8.76 -4.32 20.25
N GLN A 90 -9.01 -4.09 18.96
CA GLN A 90 -10.34 -3.99 18.35
C GLN A 90 -10.67 -5.20 17.45
N LEU A 91 -10.14 -6.38 17.79
CA LEU A 91 -10.49 -7.65 17.12
C LEU A 91 -12.01 -7.94 17.05
N PRO A 92 -12.84 -7.53 18.03
CA PRO A 92 -14.30 -7.76 17.93
C PRO A 92 -14.92 -7.06 16.72
N GLY A 93 -14.41 -5.90 16.33
CA GLY A 93 -14.89 -5.20 15.15
C GLY A 93 -14.56 -5.94 13.85
N VAL A 94 -13.37 -6.54 13.78
CA VAL A 94 -12.98 -7.40 12.65
C VAL A 94 -13.84 -8.67 12.61
N ALA A 95 -14.13 -9.26 13.78
CA ALA A 95 -14.98 -10.44 13.88
C ALA A 95 -16.40 -10.20 13.33
N ILE A 96 -17.00 -9.05 13.65
CA ILE A 96 -18.30 -8.63 13.10
C ILE A 96 -18.23 -8.52 11.57
N LEU A 97 -17.27 -7.76 11.05
CA LEU A 97 -17.14 -7.50 9.61
C LEU A 97 -16.87 -8.79 8.82
N PHE A 98 -15.98 -9.64 9.32
CA PHE A 98 -15.66 -10.90 8.66
C PHE A 98 -16.80 -11.92 8.77
N GLY A 99 -17.52 -11.96 9.89
CA GLY A 99 -18.70 -12.82 10.04
C GLY A 99 -19.82 -12.40 9.08
N ASP A 100 -20.01 -11.10 8.88
CA ASP A 100 -20.93 -10.59 7.86
C ASP A 100 -20.53 -10.99 6.45
N THR A 101 -19.25 -10.83 6.09
CA THR A 101 -18.76 -11.26 4.78
C THR A 101 -18.96 -12.77 4.60
N ALA A 102 -18.62 -13.58 5.61
CA ALA A 102 -18.76 -15.03 5.53
C ALA A 102 -20.23 -15.45 5.27
N ARG A 103 -21.19 -14.86 5.99
CA ARG A 103 -22.63 -15.08 5.79
C ARG A 103 -23.09 -14.61 4.42
N GLU A 104 -22.67 -13.43 3.98
CA GLU A 104 -23.06 -12.88 2.68
C GLU A 104 -22.50 -13.70 1.52
N VAL A 105 -21.24 -14.15 1.61
CA VAL A 105 -20.65 -15.07 0.64
C VAL A 105 -21.43 -16.37 0.62
N ALA A 106 -21.67 -17.01 1.77
CA ALA A 106 -22.43 -18.26 1.85
C ALA A 106 -23.81 -18.13 1.19
N ARG A 107 -24.52 -17.02 1.46
CA ARG A 107 -25.81 -16.69 0.84
C ARG A 107 -25.71 -16.56 -0.68
N ARG A 108 -24.73 -15.79 -1.20
CA ARG A 108 -24.53 -15.62 -2.66
C ARG A 108 -24.17 -16.93 -3.34
N VAL A 109 -23.29 -17.73 -2.73
CA VAL A 109 -22.89 -19.03 -3.27
C VAL A 109 -24.06 -20.00 -3.33
N GLY A 110 -24.89 -20.04 -2.28
CA GLY A 110 -26.10 -20.86 -2.24
C GLY A 110 -27.14 -20.43 -3.28
N ALA A 111 -27.21 -19.14 -3.60
CA ALA A 111 -28.05 -18.61 -4.68
C ALA A 111 -27.42 -18.75 -6.09
N GLY A 112 -26.23 -19.33 -6.22
CA GLY A 112 -25.51 -19.42 -7.49
C GLY A 112 -25.02 -18.08 -8.04
N ALA A 113 -24.98 -17.03 -7.22
CA ALA A 113 -24.57 -15.69 -7.64
C ALA A 113 -23.04 -15.59 -7.81
N ARG A 114 -22.61 -14.68 -8.69
CA ARG A 114 -21.20 -14.29 -8.83
C ARG A 114 -20.78 -13.43 -7.65
N LEU A 115 -19.53 -13.60 -7.21
CA LEU A 115 -19.01 -12.93 -6.01
C LEU A 115 -18.39 -11.55 -6.32
N HIS A 116 -17.74 -11.38 -7.47
CA HIS A 116 -17.08 -10.13 -7.88
C HIS A 116 -16.12 -9.61 -6.82
N VAL A 117 -15.25 -10.50 -6.37
CA VAL A 117 -14.41 -10.29 -5.20
C VAL A 117 -13.48 -9.09 -5.42
N TRP A 118 -13.56 -8.10 -4.51
CA TRP A 118 -12.74 -6.88 -4.46
C TRP A 118 -12.79 -5.92 -5.66
N ARG A 119 -13.76 -6.03 -6.56
CA ARG A 119 -13.84 -5.10 -7.71
C ARG A 119 -13.99 -3.64 -7.28
N ASP A 120 -14.65 -3.41 -6.14
CA ASP A 120 -14.98 -2.07 -5.63
C ASP A 120 -14.57 -1.88 -4.17
N CYS A 121 -13.30 -2.15 -3.84
CA CYS A 121 -12.82 -1.92 -2.47
C CYS A 121 -13.07 -0.46 -2.03
N LEU A 122 -13.87 -0.29 -0.98
CA LEU A 122 -14.32 1.03 -0.51
C LEU A 122 -13.14 1.95 -0.15
N GLU A 123 -12.12 1.40 0.50
CA GLU A 123 -10.95 2.19 0.90
C GLU A 123 -10.03 2.51 -0.30
N CYS A 124 -9.93 1.66 -1.33
CA CYS A 124 -9.27 2.02 -2.58
C CYS A 124 -9.95 3.22 -3.25
N GLY A 125 -11.29 3.24 -3.29
CA GLY A 125 -12.05 4.37 -3.82
C GLY A 125 -11.83 5.66 -3.03
N ARG A 126 -11.89 5.56 -1.68
CA ARG A 126 -11.64 6.70 -0.77
C ARG A 126 -10.21 7.22 -0.88
N GLU A 127 -9.22 6.33 -0.97
CA GLU A 127 -7.81 6.67 -1.14
C GLU A 127 -7.59 7.39 -2.47
N ALA A 128 -8.13 6.88 -3.58
CA ALA A 128 -8.00 7.52 -4.89
C ALA A 128 -8.62 8.93 -4.92
N GLN A 129 -9.81 9.10 -4.32
CA GLN A 129 -10.44 10.43 -4.17
C GLN A 129 -9.59 11.37 -3.31
N SER A 130 -9.00 10.83 -2.24
CA SER A 130 -8.13 11.59 -1.34
C SER A 130 -6.84 12.00 -2.06
N GLU A 131 -6.18 11.07 -2.74
CA GLU A 131 -4.97 11.33 -3.53
C GLU A 131 -5.23 12.47 -4.52
N ALA A 132 -6.33 12.38 -5.30
CA ALA A 132 -6.70 13.44 -6.24
C ALA A 132 -6.92 14.80 -5.55
N ALA A 133 -7.55 14.85 -4.37
CA ALA A 133 -7.73 16.08 -3.60
C ALA A 133 -6.39 16.68 -3.12
N HIS A 134 -5.50 15.86 -2.57
CA HIS A 134 -4.18 16.30 -2.09
C HIS A 134 -3.29 16.75 -3.25
N LEU A 135 -3.27 16.03 -4.37
CA LEU A 135 -2.49 16.41 -5.55
C LEU A 135 -2.98 17.74 -6.13
N ARG A 136 -4.30 17.96 -6.23
CA ARG A 136 -4.86 19.25 -6.66
C ARG A 136 -4.47 20.38 -5.72
N ARG A 137 -4.59 20.17 -4.41
CA ARG A 137 -4.23 21.21 -3.44
C ARG A 137 -2.73 21.50 -3.46
N LEU A 138 -1.89 20.49 -3.55
CA LEU A 138 -0.44 20.66 -3.65
C LEU A 138 -0.06 21.41 -4.94
N ALA A 139 -0.68 21.09 -6.08
CA ALA A 139 -0.45 21.83 -7.31
C ALA A 139 -0.83 23.32 -7.19
N GLN A 140 -1.90 23.65 -6.45
CA GLN A 140 -2.26 25.04 -6.16
C GLN A 140 -1.21 25.71 -5.24
N GLN A 141 -0.76 25.03 -4.19
CA GLN A 141 0.22 25.56 -3.23
C GLN A 141 1.60 25.80 -3.86
N LEU A 142 2.01 24.97 -4.83
CA LEU A 142 3.24 25.20 -5.60
C LEU A 142 3.17 26.44 -6.51
N GLY A 143 1.97 26.99 -6.74
CA GLY A 143 1.79 28.30 -7.40
C GLY A 143 1.87 29.50 -6.44
N ASP A 144 1.83 29.26 -5.13
CA ASP A 144 1.99 30.29 -4.09
C ASP A 144 3.48 30.41 -3.73
N ALA A 145 4.06 31.59 -4.02
CA ALA A 145 5.48 31.86 -3.79
C ALA A 145 5.86 31.76 -2.30
N ALA A 146 5.02 32.27 -1.39
CA ALA A 146 5.31 32.27 0.04
C ALA A 146 5.22 30.86 0.63
N TRP A 147 4.29 30.03 0.12
CA TRP A 147 4.23 28.63 0.51
C TRP A 147 5.44 27.85 -0.03
N THR A 148 5.77 28.07 -1.29
CA THR A 148 6.86 27.40 -2.01
C THR A 148 8.21 27.69 -1.35
N GLU A 149 8.54 28.96 -1.10
CA GLU A 149 9.77 29.36 -0.42
C GLU A 149 9.94 28.64 0.92
N ARG A 150 8.86 28.52 1.69
CA ARG A 150 8.87 27.88 3.01
C ARG A 150 9.00 26.36 2.94
N TRP A 151 8.31 25.71 2.01
CA TRP A 151 8.07 24.26 2.06
C TRP A 151 8.75 23.45 0.96
N ALA A 152 9.08 24.05 -0.19
CA ALA A 152 9.75 23.34 -1.28
C ALA A 152 11.08 22.68 -0.85
N PRO A 153 11.94 23.29 0.00
CA PRO A 153 13.18 22.65 0.45
C PRO A 153 12.95 21.35 1.24
N LYS A 154 11.81 21.24 1.93
CA LYS A 154 11.42 20.06 2.73
C LYS A 154 10.55 19.09 1.96
N LEU A 155 9.84 19.56 0.94
CA LEU A 155 8.91 18.74 0.19
C LEU A 155 9.69 17.62 -0.52
N ARG A 156 9.25 16.39 -0.31
CA ARG A 156 9.73 15.21 -1.02
C ARG A 156 8.53 14.52 -1.65
N LEU A 157 8.71 13.96 -2.84
CA LEU A 157 7.66 13.28 -3.59
C LEU A 157 8.22 12.00 -4.21
N CYS A 158 7.47 10.90 -4.17
CA CYS A 158 7.84 9.73 -4.95
C CYS A 158 7.60 10.02 -6.45
N VAL A 159 8.26 9.26 -7.33
CA VAL A 159 8.15 9.43 -8.80
C VAL A 159 6.68 9.47 -9.25
N ARG A 160 5.84 8.58 -8.70
CA ARG A 160 4.40 8.52 -9.02
C ARG A 160 3.68 9.83 -8.70
N HIS A 161 3.87 10.37 -7.51
CA HIS A 161 3.16 11.58 -7.07
C HIS A 161 3.71 12.84 -7.74
N ALA A 162 5.04 12.92 -7.95
CA ALA A 162 5.64 13.98 -8.76
C ALA A 162 5.04 14.01 -10.18
N ALA A 163 4.99 12.87 -10.87
CA ALA A 163 4.39 12.76 -12.20
C ALA A 163 2.88 13.10 -12.18
N SER A 164 2.16 12.72 -11.12
CA SER A 164 0.73 13.01 -10.99
C SER A 164 0.44 14.49 -10.73
N ILE A 165 1.29 15.18 -9.97
CA ILE A 165 1.20 16.64 -9.78
C ILE A 165 1.46 17.36 -11.09
N MET A 166 2.50 16.98 -11.84
CA MET A 166 2.78 17.57 -13.16
C MET A 166 1.56 17.46 -14.08
N ARG A 167 0.94 16.28 -14.17
CA ARG A 167 -0.29 16.07 -14.95
C ARG A 167 -1.47 16.90 -14.45
N THR A 168 -1.62 17.03 -13.14
CA THR A 168 -2.71 17.79 -12.52
C THR A 168 -2.56 19.28 -12.80
N GLY A 169 -1.36 19.84 -12.63
CA GLY A 169 -1.07 21.25 -12.88
C GLY A 169 -1.30 21.65 -14.35
N MET A 170 -0.92 20.78 -15.29
CA MET A 170 -1.21 20.98 -16.72
C MET A 170 -2.72 21.08 -17.00
N ARG A 171 -3.55 20.28 -16.32
CA ARG A 171 -5.01 20.25 -16.55
C ARG A 171 -5.74 21.41 -15.91
N THR A 172 -5.31 21.85 -14.73
CA THR A 172 -6.04 22.88 -13.96
C THR A 172 -5.74 24.29 -14.44
N GLY A 173 -4.86 24.47 -15.43
CA GLY A 173 -4.46 25.80 -15.90
C GLY A 173 -3.80 26.65 -14.81
N VAL A 174 -3.39 26.02 -13.70
CA VAL A 174 -2.54 26.63 -12.68
C VAL A 174 -1.22 26.88 -13.37
N ARG A 175 -1.13 28.05 -14.00
CA ARG A 175 0.13 28.67 -14.38
C ARG A 175 0.83 28.92 -13.05
N ALA A 176 1.54 27.92 -12.54
CA ALA A 176 2.58 28.16 -11.55
C ALA A 176 3.40 29.29 -12.18
N ARG A 177 3.27 30.52 -11.69
CA ARG A 177 3.99 31.68 -12.23
C ARG A 177 5.46 31.28 -12.09
N PRO A 178 6.15 30.89 -13.17
CA PRO A 178 7.47 30.37 -13.03
C PRO A 178 8.37 31.58 -13.18
N THR A 179 8.77 32.18 -12.06
CA THR A 179 10.14 32.72 -12.05
C THR A 179 11.15 31.57 -12.18
N ILE A 180 10.72 30.33 -11.90
CA ILE A 180 11.47 29.08 -12.08
C ILE A 180 10.51 28.02 -12.64
N PRO A 181 10.79 27.34 -13.78
CA PRO A 181 9.94 26.27 -14.30
C PRO A 181 9.70 25.19 -13.24
N LEU A 182 8.47 24.66 -13.14
CA LEU A 182 8.15 23.54 -12.25
C LEU A 182 9.12 22.35 -12.41
N ALA A 183 9.70 22.18 -13.61
CA ALA A 183 10.74 21.21 -13.92
C ALA A 183 12.09 21.47 -13.23
N GLU A 184 12.39 22.70 -12.82
CA GLU A 184 13.59 23.09 -12.08
C GLU A 184 13.37 22.98 -10.56
N HIS A 185 12.19 23.34 -10.04
CA HIS A 185 11.81 22.98 -8.67
C HIS A 185 11.75 21.46 -8.45
N LEU A 186 11.31 20.67 -9.44
CA LEU A 186 11.34 19.21 -9.37
C LEU A 186 12.74 18.61 -9.59
N ARG A 187 13.72 19.41 -10.03
CA ARG A 187 15.15 19.04 -9.97
C ARG A 187 15.72 19.21 -8.55
N GLU A 188 15.21 20.17 -7.79
CA GLU A 188 15.59 20.42 -6.39
C GLU A 188 14.81 19.57 -5.38
N ILE A 189 13.56 19.19 -5.69
CA ILE A 189 12.80 18.23 -4.88
C ILE A 189 13.46 16.87 -5.01
N ALA A 190 14.07 16.41 -3.92
CA ALA A 190 14.56 15.04 -3.83
C ALA A 190 13.39 14.08 -4.02
N VAL A 191 13.36 13.45 -5.20
CA VAL A 191 12.46 12.35 -5.46
C VAL A 191 13.02 11.14 -4.72
N ILE A 192 12.23 10.55 -3.83
CA ILE A 192 12.68 9.38 -3.06
C ILE A 192 12.10 8.14 -3.74
N GLY A 193 12.93 7.18 -4.11
CA GLY A 193 12.51 5.84 -4.47
C GLY A 193 12.09 5.11 -3.19
N GLY A 194 10.79 5.04 -2.93
CA GLY A 194 10.26 4.40 -1.73
C GLY A 194 9.11 3.47 -2.04
N GLY A 195 9.16 2.27 -1.46
CA GLY A 195 8.01 1.38 -1.23
C GLY A 195 7.54 0.56 -2.45
N HIS A 196 8.45 -0.14 -3.13
CA HIS A 196 8.06 -1.07 -4.18
C HIS A 196 7.92 -2.48 -3.62
N ASP A 197 6.74 -3.10 -3.79
CA ASP A 197 6.62 -4.55 -3.63
C ASP A 197 7.45 -5.29 -4.71
N ALA A 198 7.74 -6.58 -4.51
CA ALA A 198 8.54 -7.37 -5.46
C ALA A 198 7.95 -7.40 -6.89
N ARG A 199 6.64 -7.15 -7.05
CA ARG A 199 5.97 -7.10 -8.36
C ARG A 199 6.22 -5.75 -9.05
N SER A 200 6.25 -4.66 -8.29
CA SER A 200 6.63 -3.33 -8.76
C SER A 200 8.12 -3.27 -9.09
N LEU A 201 8.99 -3.88 -8.27
CA LEU A 201 10.43 -4.00 -8.55
C LEU A 201 10.69 -4.83 -9.82
N ARG A 202 9.98 -5.96 -10.01
CA ARG A 202 10.07 -6.77 -11.23
C ARG A 202 9.68 -6.01 -12.50
N ARG A 203 8.63 -5.18 -12.46
CA ARG A 203 8.25 -4.32 -13.60
C ARG A 203 9.31 -3.28 -13.91
N THR A 204 9.88 -2.65 -12.89
CA THR A 204 11.00 -1.71 -13.06
C THR A 204 12.24 -2.42 -13.61
N LEU A 205 12.57 -3.61 -13.10
CA LEU A 205 13.69 -4.44 -13.58
C LEU A 205 13.52 -4.84 -15.05
N ALA A 206 12.34 -5.33 -15.45
CA ALA A 206 12.05 -5.67 -16.84
C ALA A 206 12.19 -4.46 -17.79
N THR A 207 11.78 -3.28 -17.33
CA THR A 207 11.93 -2.03 -18.10
C THR A 207 13.41 -1.65 -18.27
N LEU A 208 14.23 -1.82 -17.22
CA LEU A 208 15.66 -1.52 -17.25
C LEU A 208 16.45 -2.55 -18.09
N GLN A 209 16.08 -3.84 -18.00
CA GLN A 209 16.66 -4.89 -18.82
C GLN A 209 16.36 -4.68 -20.31
N ALA A 210 15.13 -4.30 -20.66
CA ALA A 210 14.76 -3.94 -22.02
C ALA A 210 15.57 -2.74 -22.53
N ALA A 211 15.84 -1.75 -21.67
CA ALA A 211 16.69 -0.60 -22.02
C ALA A 211 18.18 -0.98 -22.21
N SER A 212 18.69 -1.97 -21.47
CA SER A 212 20.06 -2.47 -21.64
C SER A 212 20.28 -3.30 -22.91
N LEU A 213 19.20 -3.82 -23.51
CA LEU A 213 19.25 -4.68 -24.70
C LEU A 213 19.13 -3.92 -26.04
N GLY A 214 19.21 -2.58 -26.03
CA GLY A 214 19.47 -1.80 -27.25
C GLY A 214 18.25 -1.26 -28.01
N PHE A 215 17.19 -0.83 -27.32
CA PHE A 215 16.18 0.03 -27.98
C PHE A 215 16.67 1.49 -28.03
N GLU A 216 16.89 2.01 -29.24
CA GLU A 216 17.18 3.42 -29.48
C GLU A 216 15.95 4.28 -29.13
N SER A 217 16.00 4.98 -27.99
CA SER A 217 15.10 6.10 -27.71
C SER A 217 15.66 7.37 -28.36
N PRO A 218 14.89 8.14 -29.14
CA PRO A 218 15.36 9.38 -29.77
C PRO A 218 15.65 10.54 -28.79
N SER A 219 15.43 10.36 -27.49
CA SER A 219 15.78 11.34 -26.46
C SER A 219 16.31 10.61 -25.23
N GLY A 220 17.63 10.56 -25.11
CA GLY A 220 18.37 9.73 -24.18
C GLY A 220 18.13 9.97 -22.69
N VAL A 221 18.41 8.91 -21.93
CA VAL A 221 18.34 8.68 -20.48
C VAL A 221 16.95 8.31 -19.93
N PRO A 222 16.68 7.03 -19.63
CA PRO A 222 15.49 6.64 -18.86
C PRO A 222 15.56 7.23 -17.44
N ALA A 223 14.43 7.66 -16.90
CA ALA A 223 14.33 8.17 -15.54
C ALA A 223 14.65 7.06 -14.53
N LEU A 224 15.88 7.06 -14.00
CA LEU A 224 16.34 6.09 -13.01
C LEU A 224 15.67 6.35 -11.64
N PRO A 225 15.24 5.30 -10.91
CA PRO A 225 14.71 5.43 -9.56
C PRO A 225 15.80 5.92 -8.59
N LEU A 226 15.40 6.72 -7.59
CA LEU A 226 16.30 7.33 -6.63
C LEU A 226 16.49 6.45 -5.39
N TRP A 227 17.69 5.91 -5.23
CA TRP A 227 18.12 5.19 -4.03
C TRP A 227 19.21 6.00 -3.33
N GLY A 228 19.24 5.97 -2.00
CA GLY A 228 20.39 6.46 -1.22
C GLY A 228 21.63 5.67 -1.62
N CYS A 229 22.80 6.30 -1.59
CA CYS A 229 24.06 5.71 -2.01
C CYS A 229 25.06 5.87 -0.87
N GLY A 230 25.77 4.81 -0.52
CA GLY A 230 26.76 4.83 0.57
C GLY A 230 27.87 5.87 0.39
N VAL A 231 28.08 6.36 -0.85
CA VAL A 231 29.03 7.45 -1.15
C VAL A 231 28.52 8.81 -0.66
N CYS A 232 27.21 9.01 -0.48
CA CYS A 232 26.65 10.24 0.08
C CYS A 232 26.67 10.27 1.61
N ASP A 233 26.76 9.11 2.26
CA ASP A 233 26.75 9.00 3.73
C ASP A 233 28.16 9.14 4.33
N ALA A 234 29.22 9.09 3.52
CA ALA A 234 30.57 9.44 3.92
C ALA A 234 30.81 10.94 3.74
N GLU A 235 30.99 11.70 4.84
CA GLU A 235 31.23 13.16 4.86
C GLU A 235 32.59 13.56 4.23
N THR A 236 32.80 13.36 2.93
CA THR A 236 34.03 13.81 2.25
C THR A 236 33.76 14.57 0.97
N THR A 237 34.22 15.81 0.92
CA THR A 237 34.25 16.72 -0.24
C THR A 237 35.24 16.31 -1.34
N ALA A 238 35.80 15.10 -1.29
CA ALA A 238 36.77 14.58 -2.27
C ALA A 238 36.21 13.43 -3.10
N VAL A 239 35.02 13.61 -3.69
CA VAL A 239 34.38 12.58 -4.52
C VAL A 239 34.85 12.70 -5.98
N THR A 240 35.96 12.07 -6.35
CA THR A 240 36.23 11.72 -7.76
C THR A 240 36.93 10.38 -7.96
N ASP A 241 37.87 10.01 -7.11
CA ASP A 241 38.70 8.81 -7.32
C ASP A 241 38.23 7.62 -6.49
N GLU A 242 37.73 7.85 -5.28
CA GLU A 242 37.16 6.82 -4.41
C GLU A 242 35.83 6.29 -4.97
N GLY A 243 34.96 7.16 -5.46
CA GLY A 243 33.73 6.75 -6.16
C GLY A 243 34.00 5.98 -7.46
N ARG A 244 35.14 6.23 -8.12
CA ARG A 244 35.57 5.48 -9.32
C ARG A 244 36.10 4.10 -8.94
N ARG A 245 36.97 4.01 -7.92
CA ARG A 245 37.46 2.73 -7.38
C ARG A 245 36.32 1.85 -6.89
N LEU A 246 35.42 2.39 -6.08
CA LEU A 246 34.24 1.65 -5.59
C LEU A 246 33.35 1.13 -6.73
N PHE A 247 33.23 1.85 -7.86
CA PHE A 247 32.51 1.34 -9.03
C PHE A 247 33.28 0.24 -9.79
N GLN A 248 34.60 0.37 -9.91
CA GLN A 248 35.47 -0.61 -10.59
C GLN A 248 35.66 -1.90 -9.77
N ASP A 249 35.64 -1.79 -8.44
CA ASP A 249 35.89 -2.89 -7.50
C ASP A 249 34.62 -3.63 -7.05
N GLY A 250 33.46 -3.36 -7.68
CA GLY A 250 32.22 -4.11 -7.45
C GLY A 250 31.23 -3.52 -6.42
N GLY A 251 31.41 -2.28 -5.99
CA GLY A 251 30.42 -1.49 -5.26
C GLY A 251 30.64 -1.36 -3.74
N THR A 252 29.97 -0.37 -3.14
CA THR A 252 29.75 -0.28 -1.68
C THR A 252 28.87 -1.45 -1.20
N PRO A 253 28.80 -1.77 0.10
CA PRO A 253 28.00 -2.90 0.63
C PRO A 253 26.55 -2.98 0.12
N ASP A 254 25.96 -1.83 -0.23
CA ASP A 254 24.56 -1.73 -0.68
C ASP A 254 24.39 -1.55 -2.21
N GLY A 255 25.48 -1.59 -2.98
CA GLY A 255 25.48 -1.71 -4.45
C GLY A 255 24.67 -0.67 -5.26
N THR A 256 24.32 0.48 -4.68
CA THR A 256 23.45 1.47 -5.35
C THR A 256 24.12 2.84 -5.44
N LEU A 257 24.15 3.39 -6.66
CA LEU A 257 24.53 4.78 -6.91
C LEU A 257 23.28 5.67 -6.80
N CYS A 258 23.45 6.87 -6.25
CA CYS A 258 22.38 7.87 -6.27
C CYS A 258 22.38 8.56 -7.64
N ARG A 259 21.26 9.18 -8.00
CA ARG A 259 21.12 9.89 -9.28
C ARG A 259 22.23 10.93 -9.51
N ARG A 260 22.72 11.58 -8.45
CA ARG A 260 23.81 12.57 -8.53
C ARG A 260 25.13 11.92 -8.98
N HIS A 261 25.53 10.81 -8.36
CA HIS A 261 26.74 10.08 -8.74
C HIS A 261 26.61 9.38 -10.10
N ALA A 262 25.45 8.81 -10.40
CA ALA A 262 25.13 8.26 -11.71
C ALA A 262 25.27 9.33 -12.82
N SER A 263 24.73 10.53 -12.59
CA SER A 263 24.83 11.65 -13.55
C SER A 263 26.26 12.17 -13.69
N LEU A 264 27.04 12.21 -12.60
CA LEU A 264 28.45 12.61 -12.62
C LEU A 264 29.33 11.60 -13.37
N LEU A 265 29.09 10.30 -13.18
CA LEU A 265 29.82 9.24 -13.88
C LEU A 265 29.50 9.24 -15.39
N LEU A 266 28.23 9.44 -15.75
CA LEU A 266 27.81 9.60 -17.15
C LEU A 266 28.40 10.85 -17.80
N ALA A 267 28.34 12.01 -17.12
CA ALA A 267 28.86 13.28 -17.64
C ALA A 267 30.38 13.26 -17.83
N ARG A 268 31.10 12.39 -17.12
CA ARG A 268 32.54 12.19 -17.25
C ARG A 268 32.93 11.04 -18.17
N SER A 269 31.96 10.42 -18.86
CA SER A 269 32.15 9.22 -19.68
C SER A 269 32.83 8.07 -18.93
N ALA A 270 32.74 8.07 -17.60
CA ALA A 270 33.38 7.06 -16.75
C ALA A 270 32.61 5.73 -16.75
N VAL A 271 31.32 5.79 -17.11
CA VAL A 271 30.44 4.64 -17.29
C VAL A 271 29.52 4.92 -18.47
N THR A 272 29.19 3.89 -19.26
CA THR A 272 28.18 4.01 -20.31
C THR A 272 26.77 3.89 -19.70
N PRO A 273 25.73 4.43 -20.37
CA PRO A 273 24.35 4.20 -19.98
C PRO A 273 23.99 2.72 -19.82
N ALA A 274 24.56 1.84 -20.67
CA ALA A 274 24.38 0.39 -20.59
C ALA A 274 25.01 -0.21 -19.32
N GLN A 275 26.23 0.21 -18.96
CA GLN A 275 26.88 -0.22 -17.72
C GLN A 275 26.11 0.23 -16.48
N LEU A 276 25.58 1.46 -16.49
CA LEU A 276 24.76 1.96 -15.40
C LEU A 276 23.43 1.18 -15.29
N ALA A 277 22.76 0.91 -16.41
CA ALA A 277 21.53 0.12 -16.43
C ALA A 277 21.76 -1.31 -15.91
N ALA A 278 22.86 -1.96 -16.30
CA ALA A 278 23.25 -3.28 -15.81
C ALA A 278 23.48 -3.29 -14.29
N HIS A 279 24.13 -2.24 -13.75
CA HIS A 279 24.36 -2.11 -12.32
C HIS A 279 23.05 -1.96 -11.52
N TYR A 280 22.13 -1.10 -11.99
CA TYR A 280 20.80 -1.00 -11.36
C TYR A 280 19.97 -2.29 -11.49
N ALA A 281 20.07 -2.99 -12.61
CA ALA A 281 19.39 -4.27 -12.79
C ALA A 281 19.90 -5.32 -11.80
N ALA A 282 21.22 -5.41 -11.59
CA ALA A 282 21.83 -6.30 -10.61
C ALA A 282 21.39 -5.97 -9.16
N ALA A 283 21.40 -4.68 -8.78
CA ALA A 283 20.95 -4.24 -7.46
C ALA A 283 19.46 -4.54 -7.22
N LEU A 284 18.61 -4.33 -8.23
CA LEU A 284 17.19 -4.68 -8.17
C LEU A 284 16.98 -6.20 -8.06
N GLN A 285 17.75 -7.00 -8.79
CA GLN A 285 17.69 -8.46 -8.73
C GLN A 285 18.06 -8.97 -7.34
N ALA A 286 19.13 -8.44 -6.73
CA ALA A 286 19.53 -8.77 -5.37
C ALA A 286 18.47 -8.37 -4.33
N ALA A 287 17.85 -7.20 -4.47
CA ALA A 287 16.77 -6.76 -3.60
C ALA A 287 15.52 -7.66 -3.71
N VAL A 288 15.16 -8.11 -4.92
CA VAL A 288 14.08 -9.10 -5.11
C VAL A 288 14.43 -10.42 -4.43
N GLY A 289 15.65 -10.94 -4.61
CA GLY A 289 16.10 -12.18 -3.97
C GLY A 289 16.05 -12.12 -2.44
N ALA A 290 16.52 -11.02 -1.83
CA ALA A 290 16.48 -10.81 -0.39
C ALA A 290 15.04 -10.72 0.15
N LEU A 291 14.11 -10.12 -0.61
CA LEU A 291 12.69 -10.10 -0.26
C LEU A 291 12.04 -11.49 -0.35
N GLU A 292 12.41 -12.28 -1.36
CA GLU A 292 11.92 -13.66 -1.54
C GLU A 292 12.47 -14.60 -0.45
N GLU A 293 13.73 -14.46 -0.05
CA GLU A 293 14.33 -15.23 1.06
C GLU A 293 13.70 -14.89 2.43
N ARG A 294 13.46 -13.61 2.70
CA ARG A 294 12.72 -13.19 3.91
C ARG A 294 11.29 -13.74 3.93
N ARG A 295 10.70 -13.93 2.74
CA ARG A 295 9.36 -14.47 2.57
C ARG A 295 9.32 -15.99 2.82
N THR A 296 10.27 -16.75 2.29
CA THR A 296 10.34 -18.21 2.51
C THR A 296 10.60 -18.55 3.97
N LYS A 297 11.49 -17.81 4.66
CA LYS A 297 11.77 -18.02 6.10
C LYS A 297 10.58 -17.75 7.02
N ARG A 298 9.60 -16.92 6.62
CA ARG A 298 8.37 -16.65 7.40
C ARG A 298 7.25 -17.68 7.19
N SER A 299 7.37 -18.57 6.21
CA SER A 299 6.27 -19.45 5.79
C SER A 299 6.05 -20.69 6.67
N ALA A 300 6.91 -20.95 7.66
CA ALA A 300 6.94 -22.24 8.36
C ALA A 300 5.96 -22.40 9.55
N VAL A 301 5.11 -21.42 9.90
CA VAL A 301 4.39 -21.43 11.19
C VAL A 301 2.93 -20.94 11.12
N LEU A 302 2.17 -21.20 10.05
CA LEU A 302 0.72 -20.89 10.05
C LEU A 302 -0.11 -22.08 9.54
N PRO A 303 -1.00 -22.67 10.38
CA PRO A 303 -1.94 -23.67 9.91
C PRO A 303 -3.07 -23.03 9.11
N THR A 304 -3.56 -23.75 8.09
CA THR A 304 -4.71 -23.43 7.21
C THR A 304 -4.48 -22.32 6.17
N ALA A 305 -3.38 -22.41 5.42
CA ALA A 305 -3.26 -21.69 4.16
C ALA A 305 -4.18 -22.33 3.09
N CYS A 306 -4.70 -21.49 2.18
CA CYS A 306 -5.47 -21.99 1.05
C CYS A 306 -4.56 -22.89 0.20
N PRO A 307 -4.95 -24.15 -0.08
CA PRO A 307 -4.09 -25.10 -0.79
C PRO A 307 -3.72 -24.60 -2.18
N LEU A 308 -4.58 -23.79 -2.83
CA LEU A 308 -4.25 -23.15 -4.11
C LEU A 308 -3.36 -21.92 -3.98
N CYS A 309 -3.34 -21.21 -2.85
CA CYS A 309 -2.31 -20.17 -2.66
C CYS A 309 -0.93 -20.81 -2.55
N ASP A 310 -0.81 -21.93 -1.83
CA ASP A 310 0.45 -22.66 -1.69
C ASP A 310 0.82 -23.39 -2.99
N PHE A 311 -0.16 -23.96 -3.69
CA PHE A 311 0.05 -24.69 -4.94
C PHE A 311 0.26 -23.78 -6.15
N VAL A 312 -0.41 -22.63 -6.29
CA VAL A 312 -0.07 -21.62 -7.34
C VAL A 312 1.35 -21.08 -7.12
N GLU A 313 1.82 -20.99 -5.87
CA GLU A 313 3.21 -20.64 -5.57
C GLU A 313 4.22 -21.73 -6.01
N ALA A 314 3.80 -23.00 -6.05
CA ALA A 314 4.68 -24.12 -6.39
C ALA A 314 4.52 -24.66 -7.84
N HIS A 315 3.35 -24.52 -8.48
CA HIS A 315 2.97 -25.28 -9.68
C HIS A 315 2.01 -24.50 -10.62
N ALA A 316 2.29 -23.22 -10.87
CA ALA A 316 1.42 -22.32 -11.68
C ALA A 316 0.99 -22.85 -13.08
N GLY A 317 1.57 -23.93 -13.60
CA GLY A 317 1.20 -24.57 -14.87
C GLY A 317 0.23 -25.76 -14.80
N GLU A 318 0.09 -26.47 -13.68
CA GLU A 318 -0.52 -27.83 -13.65
C GLU A 318 -1.94 -27.89 -13.02
N LEU A 319 -2.43 -26.75 -12.56
CA LEU A 319 -3.62 -26.53 -11.70
C LEU A 319 -5.00 -26.92 -12.27
N ALA A 320 -5.08 -27.49 -13.46
CA ALA A 320 -6.36 -27.80 -14.11
C ALA A 320 -6.78 -29.27 -14.02
N ALA A 321 -5.87 -30.18 -13.66
CA ALA A 321 -6.07 -31.61 -13.90
C ALA A 321 -6.34 -32.49 -12.66
N SER A 322 -6.01 -32.05 -11.44
CA SER A 322 -5.86 -32.98 -10.29
C SER A 322 -7.09 -33.21 -9.40
N GLY A 323 -8.28 -32.72 -9.76
CA GLY A 323 -9.46 -32.86 -8.90
C GLY A 323 -9.35 -32.05 -7.60
N ALA A 324 -10.47 -31.84 -6.91
CA ALA A 324 -10.49 -31.10 -5.65
C ALA A 324 -9.71 -31.88 -4.57
N PRO A 325 -8.80 -31.26 -3.82
CA PRO A 325 -8.11 -31.95 -2.74
C PRO A 325 -9.13 -32.42 -1.70
N ASP A 326 -8.98 -33.64 -1.19
CA ASP A 326 -9.72 -34.23 -0.07
C ASP A 326 -9.51 -33.47 1.28
N SER A 327 -8.94 -32.27 1.25
CA SER A 327 -8.64 -31.52 2.46
C SER A 327 -9.83 -30.66 2.88
N GLU A 328 -10.10 -30.68 4.18
CA GLU A 328 -10.99 -29.78 4.92
C GLU A 328 -10.66 -28.27 4.73
N ALA A 329 -9.67 -27.93 3.90
CA ALA A 329 -9.21 -26.58 3.65
C ALA A 329 -10.04 -25.91 2.55
N ALA A 330 -10.97 -25.03 2.97
CA ALA A 330 -11.68 -24.16 2.04
C ALA A 330 -10.70 -23.31 1.21
N LEU A 331 -10.98 -23.19 -0.10
CA LEU A 331 -10.26 -22.25 -0.96
C LEU A 331 -10.46 -20.81 -0.47
N CYS A 332 -9.47 -19.94 -0.65
CA CYS A 332 -9.70 -18.52 -0.47
C CYS A 332 -10.73 -18.03 -1.50
N LEU A 333 -11.46 -16.97 -1.18
CA LEU A 333 -12.60 -16.48 -1.93
C LEU A 333 -12.28 -16.22 -3.40
N ARG A 334 -11.07 -15.74 -3.69
CA ARG A 334 -10.57 -15.54 -5.05
C ARG A 334 -10.42 -16.85 -5.81
N HIS A 335 -9.77 -17.84 -5.21
CA HIS A 335 -9.56 -19.14 -5.85
C HIS A 335 -10.87 -19.93 -5.95
N PHE A 336 -11.77 -19.75 -5.00
CA PHE A 336 -13.12 -20.27 -5.06
C PHE A 336 -13.91 -19.66 -6.24
N GLU A 337 -13.89 -18.34 -6.41
CA GLU A 337 -14.54 -17.68 -7.56
C GLU A 337 -14.01 -18.23 -8.90
N VAL A 338 -12.69 -18.38 -9.04
CA VAL A 338 -12.07 -18.98 -10.23
C VAL A 338 -12.49 -20.45 -10.41
N ALA A 339 -12.57 -21.23 -9.33
CA ALA A 339 -13.03 -22.62 -9.39
C ALA A 339 -14.49 -22.71 -9.87
N LEU A 340 -15.36 -21.79 -9.43
CA LEU A 340 -16.77 -21.76 -9.85
C LEU A 340 -16.96 -21.49 -11.35
N GLU A 341 -15.98 -20.90 -12.04
CA GLU A 341 -16.01 -20.69 -13.49
C GLU A 341 -15.73 -21.98 -14.27
N ARG A 342 -15.23 -23.04 -13.62
CA ARG A 342 -14.94 -24.32 -14.26
C ARG A 342 -16.16 -25.26 -14.16
N PRO A 343 -16.63 -25.86 -15.27
CA PRO A 343 -17.80 -26.76 -15.26
C PRO A 343 -17.70 -27.90 -14.24
N ALA A 344 -16.54 -28.55 -14.13
CA ALA A 344 -16.30 -29.66 -13.21
C ALA A 344 -16.38 -29.28 -11.72
N ALA A 345 -16.03 -28.04 -11.36
CA ALA A 345 -16.04 -27.54 -9.98
C ALA A 345 -17.34 -26.77 -9.65
N SER A 346 -18.23 -26.59 -10.62
CA SER A 346 -19.52 -25.91 -10.40
C SER A 346 -20.59 -26.78 -9.73
N GLY A 347 -20.27 -28.04 -9.42
CA GLY A 347 -21.18 -29.02 -8.82
C GLY A 347 -21.70 -28.62 -7.44
N GLY A 348 -22.92 -29.08 -7.11
CA GLY A 348 -23.61 -28.73 -5.86
C GLY A 348 -22.83 -29.10 -4.60
N ALA A 349 -22.13 -30.24 -4.60
CA ALA A 349 -21.35 -30.71 -3.45
C ALA A 349 -20.19 -29.76 -3.08
N PHE A 350 -19.47 -29.25 -4.08
CA PHE A 350 -18.35 -28.31 -3.87
C PHE A 350 -18.84 -26.99 -3.26
N ARG A 351 -19.96 -26.46 -3.76
CA ARG A 351 -20.61 -25.27 -3.20
C ARG A 351 -21.10 -25.51 -1.77
N ALA A 352 -21.73 -26.66 -1.53
CA ALA A 352 -22.27 -27.03 -0.22
C ALA A 352 -21.17 -27.11 0.84
N ALA A 353 -20.06 -27.79 0.55
CA ALA A 353 -18.90 -27.88 1.44
C ALA A 353 -18.33 -26.48 1.77
N HIS A 354 -18.26 -25.60 0.77
CA HIS A 354 -17.79 -24.24 0.95
C HIS A 354 -18.72 -23.37 1.81
N ILE A 355 -20.03 -23.51 1.61
CA ILE A 355 -21.05 -22.85 2.43
C ILE A 355 -20.95 -23.30 3.89
N GLU A 356 -20.72 -24.59 4.11
CA GLU A 356 -20.59 -25.14 5.46
C GLU A 356 -19.34 -24.60 6.17
N ALA A 357 -18.19 -24.58 5.48
CA ALA A 357 -16.97 -23.98 6.01
C ALA A 357 -17.15 -22.48 6.37
N LEU A 358 -17.87 -21.73 5.54
CA LEU A 358 -18.20 -20.32 5.80
C LEU A 358 -19.12 -20.12 7.00
N ARG A 359 -20.09 -21.02 7.19
CA ARG A 359 -20.99 -20.99 8.35
C ARG A 359 -20.23 -21.28 9.63
N ALA A 360 -19.45 -22.37 9.65
CA ALA A 360 -18.59 -22.70 10.78
C ALA A 360 -17.65 -21.54 11.14
N LEU A 361 -17.00 -20.94 10.14
CA LEU A 361 -16.14 -19.76 10.35
C LEU A 361 -16.93 -18.56 10.89
N SER A 362 -18.14 -18.31 10.37
CA SER A 362 -19.01 -17.23 10.88
C SER A 362 -19.40 -17.47 12.34
N ASP A 363 -19.68 -18.70 12.73
CA ASP A 363 -20.05 -19.06 14.11
C ASP A 363 -18.87 -18.85 15.06
N GLU A 364 -17.66 -19.27 14.66
CA GLU A 364 -16.43 -18.99 15.41
C GLU A 364 -16.15 -17.49 15.54
N LEU A 365 -16.38 -16.69 14.50
CA LEU A 365 -16.23 -15.22 14.56
C LEU A 365 -17.30 -14.60 15.48
N GLY A 366 -18.52 -15.14 15.48
CA GLY A 366 -19.58 -14.74 16.40
C GLY A 366 -19.19 -15.03 17.86
N GLU A 367 -18.60 -16.19 18.11
CA GLU A 367 -18.10 -16.58 19.43
C GLU A 367 -16.91 -15.70 19.87
N LEU A 368 -15.98 -15.39 18.96
CA LEU A 368 -14.90 -14.43 19.21
C LEU A 368 -15.46 -13.06 19.63
N HIS A 369 -16.48 -12.56 18.93
CA HIS A 369 -17.14 -11.31 19.28
C HIS A 369 -17.80 -11.39 20.66
N ARG A 370 -18.59 -12.44 20.94
CA ARG A 370 -19.29 -12.67 22.20
C ARG A 370 -18.33 -12.72 23.40
N LYS A 371 -17.28 -13.55 23.32
CA LYS A 371 -16.26 -13.72 24.38
C LYS A 371 -15.31 -12.54 24.54
N SER A 372 -15.35 -11.59 23.61
CA SER A 372 -14.64 -10.32 23.76
C SER A 372 -15.45 -9.27 24.50
N SER A 373 -16.74 -9.53 24.79
CA SER A 373 -17.52 -8.70 25.69
C SER A 373 -16.99 -8.79 27.13
N TRP A 374 -17.25 -7.74 27.92
CA TRP A 374 -16.81 -7.69 29.31
C TRP A 374 -17.43 -8.82 30.16
N ASP A 375 -18.68 -9.17 29.89
CA ASP A 375 -19.43 -10.16 30.67
C ASP A 375 -18.95 -11.60 30.45
N ALA A 376 -18.31 -11.88 29.32
CA ALA A 376 -17.81 -13.20 28.94
C ALA A 376 -16.26 -13.29 29.00
N ARG A 377 -15.58 -12.30 29.58
CA ARG A 377 -14.11 -12.21 29.54
C ARG A 377 -13.39 -13.32 30.31
N ASP A 378 -14.06 -13.91 31.29
CA ASP A 378 -13.54 -14.97 32.16
C ASP A 378 -13.83 -16.38 31.59
N GLU A 379 -14.59 -16.47 30.50
CA GLU A 379 -14.84 -17.74 29.82
C GLU A 379 -13.57 -18.27 29.15
N PRO A 380 -13.35 -19.59 29.15
CA PRO A 380 -12.21 -20.18 28.46
C PRO A 380 -12.34 -19.94 26.95
N LYS A 381 -11.26 -19.43 26.38
CA LYS A 381 -11.17 -19.14 24.95
C LYS A 381 -10.60 -20.35 24.20
N GLY A 382 -11.20 -20.71 23.08
CA GLY A 382 -10.85 -21.86 22.25
C GLY A 382 -10.36 -21.48 20.85
N THR A 383 -10.77 -22.24 19.84
CA THR A 383 -10.37 -22.07 18.43
C THR A 383 -10.85 -20.75 17.83
N GLU A 384 -11.85 -20.10 18.42
CA GLU A 384 -12.38 -18.80 18.00
C GLU A 384 -11.33 -17.69 18.05
N GLN A 385 -10.29 -17.80 18.91
CA GLN A 385 -9.25 -16.77 19.02
C GLN A 385 -8.49 -16.52 17.71
N THR A 386 -8.39 -17.54 16.87
CA THR A 386 -7.67 -17.50 15.59
C THR A 386 -8.60 -17.44 14.39
N SER A 387 -9.92 -17.42 14.60
CA SER A 387 -10.94 -17.37 13.54
C SER A 387 -10.78 -16.14 12.64
N TRP A 388 -10.42 -14.98 13.18
CA TRP A 388 -10.20 -13.77 12.39
C TRP A 388 -8.98 -13.89 11.45
N ILE A 389 -7.95 -14.66 11.82
CA ILE A 389 -6.78 -14.93 10.97
C ILE A 389 -7.20 -15.86 9.82
N ARG A 390 -7.93 -16.94 10.14
CA ARG A 390 -8.50 -17.87 9.14
C ARG A 390 -9.41 -17.12 8.17
N ALA A 391 -10.25 -16.24 8.68
CA ALA A 391 -11.14 -15.41 7.87
C ALA A 391 -10.38 -14.44 6.98
N ALA A 392 -9.33 -13.77 7.49
CA ALA A 392 -8.49 -12.92 6.65
C ALA A 392 -7.87 -13.74 5.50
N HIS A 393 -7.29 -14.91 5.80
CA HIS A 393 -6.75 -15.83 4.80
C HIS A 393 -7.80 -16.23 3.75
N TYR A 394 -8.98 -16.61 4.22
CA TYR A 394 -10.10 -16.97 3.38
C TYR A 394 -10.51 -15.81 2.47
N LEU A 395 -10.53 -14.57 2.98
CA LEU A 395 -10.76 -13.34 2.20
C LEU A 395 -9.55 -12.92 1.35
N GLY A 396 -8.68 -13.87 1.00
CA GLY A 396 -7.58 -13.72 0.04
C GLY A 396 -6.42 -12.87 0.53
N TYR A 397 -6.31 -12.70 1.84
CA TYR A 397 -5.17 -12.03 2.46
C TYR A 397 -4.06 -13.03 2.81
N ASP A 398 -2.81 -12.57 2.70
CA ASP A 398 -1.64 -13.34 3.13
C ASP A 398 -1.39 -13.04 4.61
N ALA A 399 -1.88 -13.89 5.53
CA ALA A 399 -1.67 -13.64 6.96
C ALA A 399 -0.21 -13.69 7.40
N ARG A 400 0.72 -14.12 6.54
CA ARG A 400 2.17 -13.95 6.74
C ARG A 400 2.59 -12.47 6.84
N ALA A 401 1.73 -11.54 6.40
CA ALA A 401 1.93 -10.10 6.52
C ALA A 401 1.37 -9.49 7.83
N LEU A 402 0.67 -10.26 8.68
CA LEU A 402 0.23 -9.74 9.98
C LEU A 402 1.41 -9.68 10.95
N PRO A 403 1.50 -8.62 11.76
CA PRO A 403 2.30 -8.71 12.97
C PRO A 403 1.67 -9.80 13.85
N LEU A 404 2.33 -10.95 13.96
CA LEU A 404 2.00 -11.94 14.96
C LEU A 404 2.28 -11.30 16.32
N THR A 405 1.24 -10.83 17.00
CA THR A 405 1.34 -10.47 18.41
C THR A 405 1.53 -11.76 19.19
N ARG A 406 2.69 -11.89 19.84
CA ARG A 406 2.95 -12.94 20.83
C ARG A 406 2.14 -12.70 22.09
#